data_AF-A0A2E0QIT0-F1
#
_entry.id   AF-A0A2E0QIT0-F1
#
_cell.length_a   1.000
_cell.length_b   1.000
_cell.length_c   1.000
_cell.angle_alpha   90.00
_cell.angle_beta   90.00
_cell.angle_gamma   90.00
#
_symmetry.space_group_name_H-M   'P 1'
#
loop_
_entity.id
_entity.type
_entity.pdbx_description
1 polymer ?
#
loop_
_entity_poly.entity_id
_entity_poly.type
_entity_poly.pdbx_seq_one_letter_code
_entity_poly.pdbx_strand_id
1 'polypeptide(L)'
;MQYMTKYPKTIELMGGIKEKIFVDKKTGVEELHVVVKENVEKIQNILFNEGATKVKFEHKQPFQIGSGFSLKLKKPWEMHIRLFDIKKGMVSIQAEVEISRDYLQHLFSQRTPVIYEIETIMKKYDIEYQVWNNRISKYIHKIFENYKIKISTPDIPVFAWKPMLFMISTVGLMYLWKYIHTV
;
A
#
# COMPACT_ATOMS: atom_id res chain seq x y z
N MET A 1 14.46 -10.16 -5.43
CA MET A 1 14.38 -8.77 -5.99
C MET A 1 14.27 -7.78 -4.84
N GLN A 2 14.72 -6.53 -5.01
CA GLN A 2 14.75 -5.54 -3.93
C GLN A 2 13.99 -4.27 -4.35
N TYR A 3 13.24 -3.69 -3.42
CA TYR A 3 12.64 -2.36 -3.56
C TYR A 3 13.28 -1.42 -2.54
N MET A 4 13.66 -0.24 -2.99
CA MET A 4 14.27 0.79 -2.14
C MET A 4 13.33 1.97 -2.07
N THR A 5 12.97 2.38 -0.85
CA THR A 5 12.18 3.58 -0.62
C THR A 5 12.78 4.40 0.53
N LYS A 6 12.30 5.63 0.67
CA LYS A 6 12.67 6.54 1.73
C LYS A 6 11.47 6.77 2.63
N TYR A 7 11.72 6.97 3.91
CA TYR A 7 10.65 7.28 4.87
C TYR A 7 11.13 8.31 5.90
N PRO A 8 10.28 9.23 6.37
CA PRO A 8 10.67 10.21 7.38
C PRO A 8 11.26 9.56 8.63
N LYS A 9 12.39 10.08 9.11
CA LYS A 9 13.07 9.64 10.34
C LYS A 9 12.94 10.68 11.44
N THR A 10 13.38 11.89 11.16
CA THR A 10 13.36 13.01 12.12
C THR A 10 12.42 14.06 11.57
N ILE A 11 11.37 14.35 12.33
CA ILE A 11 10.27 15.23 11.94
C ILE A 11 10.13 16.38 12.92
N GLU A 12 9.63 17.51 12.45
CA GLU A 12 9.17 18.63 13.25
C GLU A 12 7.65 18.65 13.23
N LEU A 13 7.04 18.63 14.39
CA LEU A 13 5.58 18.77 14.53
C LEU A 13 5.18 20.24 14.49
N MET A 14 3.93 20.51 14.15
CA MET A 14 3.35 21.85 14.34
C MET A 14 3.49 22.28 15.81
N GLY A 15 4.26 23.35 16.04
CA GLY A 15 4.69 23.81 17.36
C GLY A 15 6.21 23.72 17.61
N GLY A 16 7.01 23.29 16.62
CA GLY A 16 8.48 23.32 16.68
C GLY A 16 9.12 22.16 17.46
N ILE A 17 8.33 21.19 17.89
CA ILE A 17 8.82 20.01 18.62
C ILE A 17 9.41 19.03 17.62
N LYS A 18 10.68 18.67 17.83
CA LYS A 18 11.37 17.64 17.05
C LYS A 18 11.11 16.27 17.63
N GLU A 19 10.72 15.33 16.78
CA GLU A 19 10.42 13.95 17.16
C GLU A 19 11.00 12.96 16.16
N LYS A 20 11.25 11.73 16.62
CA LYS A 20 11.71 10.63 15.77
C LYS A 20 10.58 9.66 15.50
N ILE A 21 10.43 9.30 14.24
CA ILE A 21 9.51 8.24 13.80
C ILE A 21 10.01 6.91 14.37
N PHE A 22 9.09 6.19 15.01
CA PHE A 22 9.41 4.92 15.65
C PHE A 22 9.52 3.79 14.63
N VAL A 23 10.45 2.88 14.89
CA VAL A 23 10.69 1.70 14.06
C VAL A 23 10.66 0.49 14.97
N ASP A 24 9.71 -0.40 14.72
CA ASP A 24 9.55 -1.67 15.40
C ASP A 24 10.07 -2.82 14.52
N LYS A 25 10.69 -3.84 15.13
CA LYS A 25 11.21 -4.99 14.39
C LYS A 25 10.12 -5.93 13.85
N LYS A 26 8.94 -5.95 14.48
CA LYS A 26 7.80 -6.80 14.12
C LYS A 26 6.80 -6.07 13.23
N THR A 27 6.45 -4.83 13.56
CA THR A 27 5.42 -4.07 12.81
C THR A 27 6.01 -3.13 11.75
N GLY A 28 7.31 -2.86 11.79
CA GLY A 28 7.98 -2.00 10.81
C GLY A 28 7.98 -0.53 11.23
N VAL A 29 7.93 0.37 10.26
CA VAL A 29 7.95 1.80 10.53
C VAL A 29 6.54 2.29 10.87
N GLU A 30 6.46 3.23 11.81
CA GLU A 30 5.22 3.90 12.16
C GLU A 30 4.52 4.51 10.93
N GLU A 31 3.21 4.30 10.85
CA GLU A 31 2.39 4.71 9.72
C GLU A 31 1.98 6.18 9.79
N LEU A 32 2.25 6.89 8.69
CA LEU A 32 1.89 8.28 8.50
C LEU A 32 0.88 8.37 7.35
N HIS A 33 0.00 9.36 7.44
CA HIS A 33 -1.06 9.56 6.48
C HIS A 33 -0.83 10.86 5.72
N VAL A 34 -1.07 10.84 4.41
CA VAL A 34 -1.09 12.06 3.58
C VAL A 34 -2.52 12.58 3.58
N VAL A 35 -2.74 13.76 4.15
CA VAL A 35 -4.04 14.41 4.23
C VAL A 35 -4.14 15.46 3.13
N VAL A 36 -5.20 15.40 2.34
CA VAL A 36 -5.49 16.34 1.25
C VAL A 36 -6.87 16.96 1.43
N LYS A 37 -7.01 18.24 1.09
CA LYS A 37 -8.28 18.96 1.18
C LYS A 37 -8.97 18.99 -0.19
N GLU A 38 -9.46 17.83 -0.62
CA GLU A 38 -10.02 17.63 -1.96
C GLU A 38 -11.19 16.65 -1.95
N ASN A 39 -11.97 16.64 -3.03
CA ASN A 39 -13.04 15.66 -3.20
C ASN A 39 -12.44 14.26 -3.42
N VAL A 40 -12.98 13.25 -2.72
CA VAL A 40 -12.63 11.84 -2.88
C VAL A 40 -12.63 11.41 -4.35
N GLU A 41 -13.65 11.78 -5.13
CA GLU A 41 -13.76 11.41 -6.54
C GLU A 41 -12.60 11.95 -7.37
N LYS A 42 -12.15 13.19 -7.08
CA LYS A 42 -10.98 13.79 -7.74
C LYS A 42 -9.72 12.99 -7.43
N ILE A 43 -9.52 12.61 -6.16
CA ILE A 43 -8.39 11.77 -5.75
C ILE A 43 -8.45 10.39 -6.43
N GLN A 44 -9.63 9.77 -6.50
CA GLN A 44 -9.81 8.49 -7.18
C GLN A 44 -9.46 8.59 -8.67
N ASN A 45 -9.91 9.65 -9.36
CA ASN A 45 -9.59 9.89 -10.76
C ASN A 45 -8.08 10.08 -10.98
N ILE A 46 -7.40 10.81 -10.10
CA ILE A 46 -5.94 10.94 -10.12
C ILE A 46 -5.26 9.58 -10.01
N LEU A 47 -5.69 8.74 -9.06
CA LEU A 47 -5.13 7.39 -8.90
C LEU A 47 -5.37 6.52 -10.13
N PHE A 48 -6.56 6.59 -10.75
CA PHE A 48 -6.84 5.88 -12.00
C PHE A 48 -5.95 6.35 -13.16
N ASN A 49 -5.69 7.65 -13.26
CA ASN A 49 -4.81 8.21 -14.28
C ASN A 49 -3.35 7.78 -14.11
N GLU A 50 -2.90 7.52 -12.88
CA GLU A 50 -1.60 6.89 -12.62
C GLU A 50 -1.58 5.39 -12.95
N GLY A 51 -2.72 4.79 -13.30
CA GLY A 51 -2.86 3.38 -13.61
C GLY A 51 -3.22 2.51 -12.42
N ALA A 52 -3.71 3.10 -11.33
CA ALA A 52 -4.20 2.32 -10.20
C ALA A 52 -5.50 1.58 -10.55
N THR A 53 -5.72 0.44 -9.91
CA THR A 53 -6.93 -0.37 -10.09
C THR A 53 -7.60 -0.62 -8.74
N LYS A 54 -8.93 -0.76 -8.71
CA LYS A 54 -9.64 -1.07 -7.46
C LYS A 54 -9.26 -2.47 -6.98
N VAL A 55 -8.91 -2.58 -5.71
CA VAL A 55 -8.60 -3.85 -5.05
C VAL A 55 -9.89 -4.64 -4.86
N LYS A 56 -9.90 -5.87 -5.40
CA LYS A 56 -11.00 -6.83 -5.22
C LYS A 56 -10.76 -7.66 -3.95
N PHE A 57 -11.83 -8.03 -3.26
CA PHE A 57 -11.80 -8.87 -2.06
C PHE A 57 -10.82 -8.36 -0.99
N GLU A 58 -10.90 -7.07 -0.67
CA GLU A 58 -10.14 -6.46 0.41
C GLU A 58 -10.86 -6.65 1.76
N HIS A 59 -10.11 -6.95 2.81
CA HIS A 59 -10.56 -6.74 4.17
C HIS A 59 -10.56 -5.23 4.48
N LYS A 60 -11.74 -4.61 4.38
CA LYS A 60 -11.88 -3.16 4.58
C LYS A 60 -11.55 -2.76 6.01
N GLN A 61 -10.74 -1.72 6.15
CA GLN A 61 -10.49 -1.13 7.47
C GLN A 61 -11.68 -0.25 7.92
N PRO A 62 -11.85 -0.05 9.24
CA PRO A 62 -12.83 0.91 9.76
C PRO A 62 -12.62 2.29 9.13
N PHE A 63 -13.72 2.97 8.78
CA PHE A 63 -13.72 4.33 8.18
C PHE A 63 -13.07 4.45 6.80
N GLN A 64 -12.72 3.32 6.17
CA GLN A 64 -12.19 3.31 4.80
C GLN A 64 -13.30 3.67 3.81
N ILE A 65 -12.99 4.59 2.89
CA ILE A 65 -13.87 4.98 1.80
C ILE A 65 -13.76 3.96 0.66
N GLY A 66 -14.86 3.27 0.38
CA GLY A 66 -14.97 2.38 -0.78
C GLY A 66 -14.05 1.16 -0.69
N SER A 67 -13.23 0.94 -1.73
CA SER A 67 -12.21 -0.11 -1.81
C SER A 67 -10.84 0.54 -1.92
N GLY A 68 -9.80 -0.14 -1.44
CA GLY A 68 -8.42 0.26 -1.70
C GLY A 68 -8.09 0.28 -3.19
N PHE A 69 -6.99 0.94 -3.52
CA PHE A 69 -6.43 1.04 -4.86
C PHE A 69 -5.08 0.34 -4.89
N SER A 70 -4.78 -0.28 -6.02
CA SER A 70 -3.57 -1.02 -6.27
C SER A 70 -2.86 -0.41 -7.47
N LEU A 71 -1.67 0.12 -7.24
CA LEU A 71 -0.79 0.64 -8.28
C LEU A 71 0.40 -0.32 -8.46
N LYS A 72 0.51 -0.90 -9.65
CA LYS A 72 1.62 -1.81 -9.97
C LYS A 72 2.92 -1.02 -10.07
N LEU A 73 3.92 -1.42 -9.28
CA LEU A 73 5.28 -0.90 -9.39
C LEU A 73 6.11 -1.88 -10.22
N LYS A 74 7.42 -1.92 -9.99
CA LYS A 74 8.28 -2.96 -10.58
C LYS A 74 7.93 -4.32 -9.96
N LYS A 75 7.72 -5.35 -10.79
CA LYS A 75 7.48 -6.72 -10.29
C LYS A 75 8.52 -7.14 -9.24
N PRO A 76 8.11 -7.80 -8.14
CA PRO A 76 6.75 -8.21 -7.79
C PRO A 76 5.98 -7.18 -6.94
N TRP A 77 6.45 -5.92 -6.88
CA TRP A 77 5.97 -4.91 -5.94
C TRP A 77 4.71 -4.19 -6.43
N GLU A 78 3.87 -3.84 -5.48
CA GLU A 78 2.61 -3.15 -5.68
C GLU A 78 2.42 -2.15 -4.54
N MET A 79 1.92 -0.96 -4.85
CA MET A 79 1.53 0.02 -3.84
C MET A 79 0.04 -0.08 -3.63
N HIS A 80 -0.35 -0.39 -2.40
CA HIS A 80 -1.72 -0.44 -1.95
C HIS A 80 -2.06 0.87 -1.26
N ILE A 81 -3.08 1.55 -1.75
CA ILE A 81 -3.51 2.87 -1.30
C ILE A 81 -4.92 2.75 -0.73
N ARG A 82 -5.12 3.20 0.51
CA ARG A 82 -6.44 3.30 1.15
C ARG A 82 -6.79 4.76 1.39
N LEU A 83 -8.07 5.08 1.18
CA LEU A 83 -8.62 6.41 1.42
C LEU A 83 -9.52 6.35 2.65
N PHE A 84 -9.43 7.33 3.54
CA PHE A 84 -10.29 7.48 4.71
C PHE A 84 -10.88 8.88 4.77
N ASP A 85 -12.12 8.98 5.24
CA ASP A 85 -12.77 10.26 5.50
C ASP A 85 -12.44 10.70 6.93
N ILE A 86 -11.90 11.90 7.10
CA ILE A 86 -11.55 12.43 8.44
C ILE A 86 -12.57 13.50 8.87
N LYS A 87 -12.81 14.48 8.00
CA LYS A 87 -13.69 15.64 8.21
C LYS A 87 -14.21 16.10 6.85
N LYS A 88 -15.38 16.76 6.82
CA LYS A 88 -16.03 17.24 5.57
C LYS A 88 -15.02 17.90 4.62
N GLY A 89 -14.69 17.20 3.53
CA GLY A 89 -13.79 17.67 2.46
C GLY A 89 -12.29 17.42 2.68
N MET A 90 -11.90 16.58 3.64
CA MET A 90 -10.51 16.16 3.86
C MET A 90 -10.39 14.64 3.75
N VAL A 91 -9.46 14.20 2.91
CA VAL A 91 -9.20 12.78 2.64
C VAL A 91 -7.85 12.41 3.23
N SER A 92 -7.83 11.35 4.04
CA SER A 92 -6.62 10.69 4.49
C SER A 92 -6.21 9.64 3.46
N ILE A 93 -4.96 9.65 3.05
CA ILE A 93 -4.37 8.68 2.14
C ILE A 93 -3.32 7.89 2.92
N GLN A 94 -3.56 6.60 3.06
CA GLN A 94 -2.61 5.62 3.59
C GLN A 94 -2.06 4.84 2.39
N ALA A 95 -0.73 4.73 2.29
CA ALA A 95 -0.13 3.95 1.22
C ALA A 95 0.92 3.00 1.79
N GLU A 96 0.91 1.77 1.29
CA GLU A 96 1.78 0.69 1.71
C GLU A 96 2.36 0.02 0.46
N VAL A 97 3.67 -0.23 0.44
CA VAL A 97 4.27 -1.12 -0.56
C VAL A 97 4.21 -2.54 -0.03
N GLU A 98 3.62 -3.42 -0.83
CA GLU A 98 3.48 -4.84 -0.56
C GLU A 98 3.87 -5.68 -1.79
N ILE A 99 4.01 -6.98 -1.58
CA ILE A 99 4.10 -7.91 -2.71
C ILE A 99 2.73 -7.95 -3.39
N SER A 100 2.74 -7.86 -4.72
CA SER A 100 1.53 -7.86 -5.53
C SER A 100 0.65 -9.08 -5.24
N ARG A 101 -0.66 -8.84 -5.18
CA ARG A 101 -1.69 -9.86 -4.95
C ARG A 101 -1.75 -10.95 -6.04
N ASP A 102 -1.07 -10.75 -7.15
CA ASP A 102 -0.89 -11.79 -8.16
C ASP A 102 -0.04 -12.96 -7.65
N TYR A 103 0.67 -12.79 -6.53
CA TYR A 103 1.59 -13.77 -5.97
C TYR A 103 1.18 -14.24 -4.58
N LEU A 104 1.27 -15.53 -4.28
CA LEU A 104 0.87 -16.08 -2.97
C LEU A 104 1.63 -15.46 -1.78
N GLN A 105 2.85 -14.99 -2.02
CA GLN A 105 3.69 -14.36 -1.00
C GLN A 105 3.06 -13.10 -0.37
N HIS A 106 2.09 -12.46 -1.03
CA HIS A 106 1.38 -11.30 -0.46
C HIS A 106 0.66 -11.63 0.87
N LEU A 107 0.34 -12.90 1.12
CA LEU A 107 -0.32 -13.36 2.35
C LEU A 107 0.60 -13.37 3.57
N PHE A 108 1.92 -13.46 3.36
CA PHE A 108 2.91 -13.64 4.42
C PHE A 108 4.02 -12.56 4.40
N SER A 109 3.94 -11.61 3.46
CA SER A 109 4.92 -10.54 3.34
C SER A 109 4.60 -9.35 4.23
N GLN A 110 5.63 -8.72 4.78
CA GLN A 110 5.49 -7.45 5.48
C GLN A 110 5.10 -6.33 4.51
N ARG A 111 4.17 -5.47 4.95
CA ARG A 111 3.81 -4.22 4.28
C ARG A 111 4.67 -3.10 4.84
N THR A 112 5.14 -2.20 3.98
CA THR A 112 5.93 -1.05 4.41
C THR A 112 5.18 0.24 4.05
N PRO A 113 4.88 1.12 5.00
CA PRO A 113 4.22 2.38 4.70
C PRO A 113 5.12 3.25 3.81
N VAL A 114 4.50 3.98 2.89
CA VAL A 114 5.17 4.89 1.95
C VAL A 114 4.42 6.22 1.88
N ILE A 115 5.18 7.31 1.79
CA ILE A 115 4.64 8.68 1.79
C ILE A 115 5.11 9.42 0.55
N TYR A 116 6.41 9.39 0.27
CA TYR A 116 7.00 10.17 -0.81
C TYR A 116 6.46 9.79 -2.20
N GLU A 117 6.09 8.53 -2.38
CA GLU A 117 5.42 8.03 -3.58
C GLU A 117 4.08 8.75 -3.79
N ILE A 118 3.26 8.89 -2.73
CA ILE A 118 2.00 9.62 -2.78
C ILE A 118 2.24 11.13 -2.92
N GLU A 119 3.20 11.70 -2.19
CA GLU A 119 3.55 13.12 -2.33
C GLU A 119 3.93 13.47 -3.77
N THR A 120 4.65 12.57 -4.45
CA THR A 120 5.05 12.77 -5.85
C THR A 120 3.83 12.81 -6.76
N ILE A 121 2.85 11.92 -6.53
CA ILE A 121 1.58 11.94 -7.26
C ILE A 121 0.82 13.23 -6.94
N MET A 122 0.67 13.62 -5.68
CA MET A 122 -0.07 14.84 -5.31
C MET A 122 0.57 16.09 -5.94
N LYS A 123 1.90 16.22 -5.91
CA LYS A 123 2.63 17.31 -6.57
C LYS A 123 2.44 17.33 -8.08
N LYS A 124 2.41 16.17 -8.73
CA LYS A 124 2.21 16.06 -10.18
C LYS A 124 0.86 16.63 -10.62
N TYR A 125 -0.17 16.54 -9.77
CA TYR A 125 -1.52 17.05 -10.04
C TYR A 125 -1.83 18.37 -9.30
N ASP A 126 -0.81 19.05 -8.76
CA ASP A 126 -0.93 20.32 -8.05
C ASP A 126 -1.94 20.27 -6.87
N ILE A 127 -1.90 19.18 -6.11
CA ILE A 127 -2.74 18.99 -4.93
C ILE A 127 -1.95 19.34 -3.68
N GLU A 128 -2.43 20.32 -2.93
CA GLU A 128 -1.91 20.64 -1.60
C GLU A 128 -2.13 19.47 -0.64
N TYR A 129 -1.08 19.13 0.10
CA TYR A 129 -1.09 18.01 1.04
C TYR A 129 -0.39 18.37 2.34
N GLN A 130 -0.78 17.68 3.41
CA GLN A 130 -0.16 17.73 4.72
C GLN A 130 0.10 16.31 5.20
N VAL A 131 1.16 16.10 5.98
CA VAL A 131 1.44 14.77 6.54
C VAL A 131 0.97 14.72 7.98
N TRP A 132 0.14 13.75 8.30
CA TRP A 132 -0.42 13.51 9.63
C TRP A 132 0.25 12.31 10.29
N ASN A 133 0.66 12.49 11.55
CA ASN A 133 1.11 11.40 12.40
C ASN A 133 -0.05 10.94 13.30
N ASN A 134 -0.47 9.68 13.13
CA ASN A 134 -1.60 9.13 13.85
C ASN A 134 -1.30 8.82 15.33
N ARG A 135 -0.05 8.46 15.66
CA ARG A 135 0.36 8.15 17.04
C ARG A 135 0.29 9.37 17.95
N ILE A 136 0.78 10.51 17.46
CA ILE A 136 0.91 11.75 18.23
C ILE A 136 -0.28 12.68 17.99
N SER A 137 -1.16 12.32 17.04
CA SER A 137 -2.30 13.13 16.60
C SER A 137 -1.90 14.56 16.22
N LYS A 138 -0.81 14.71 15.45
CA LYS A 138 -0.29 16.02 15.02
C LYS A 138 0.19 16.01 13.57
N TYR A 139 0.08 17.18 12.94
CA TYR A 139 0.64 17.42 11.60
C TYR A 139 2.15 17.64 11.66
N ILE A 140 2.84 17.12 10.66
CA ILE A 140 4.26 17.31 10.43
C ILE A 140 4.46 18.60 9.65
N HIS A 141 5.29 19.49 10.18
CA HIS A 141 5.67 20.75 9.55
C HIS A 141 6.91 20.57 8.64
N LYS A 142 7.93 19.86 9.13
CA LYS A 142 9.20 19.70 8.43
C LYS A 142 9.78 18.31 8.62
N ILE A 143 10.46 17.79 7.60
CA ILE A 143 11.21 16.54 7.64
C ILE A 143 12.68 16.87 7.49
N PHE A 144 13.52 16.43 8.44
CA PHE A 144 14.96 16.70 8.43
C PHE A 144 15.78 15.54 7.89
N GLU A 145 15.43 14.32 8.28
CA GLU A 145 16.17 13.11 7.93
C GLU A 145 15.21 12.02 7.47
N ASN A 146 15.73 11.11 6.66
CA ASN A 146 14.99 9.97 6.12
C ASN A 146 15.70 8.65 6.42
N TYR A 147 14.92 7.64 6.78
CA TYR A 147 15.31 6.25 6.70
C TYR A 147 15.43 5.83 5.23
N LYS A 148 16.43 5.00 4.94
CA LYS A 148 16.51 4.24 3.69
C LYS A 148 15.96 2.85 3.98
N ILE A 149 14.78 2.55 3.45
CA ILE A 149 14.13 1.26 3.66
C ILE A 149 14.42 0.37 2.46
N LYS A 150 14.87 -0.84 2.76
CA LYS A 150 15.14 -1.88 1.77
C LYS A 150 14.19 -3.05 2.01
N ILE A 151 13.23 -3.22 1.11
CA ILE A 151 12.28 -4.32 1.15
C ILE A 151 12.82 -5.43 0.25
N SER A 152 12.96 -6.62 0.81
CA SER A 152 13.45 -7.80 0.09
C SER A 152 12.32 -8.80 -0.05
N THR A 153 12.19 -9.40 -1.23
CA THR A 153 11.29 -10.54 -1.42
C THR A 153 11.75 -11.70 -0.53
N PRO A 154 10.83 -12.55 -0.02
CA PRO A 154 11.18 -13.83 0.58
C PRO A 154 12.10 -14.63 -0.34
N ASP A 155 12.94 -15.50 0.22
CA ASP A 155 13.89 -16.34 -0.54
C ASP A 155 13.20 -17.34 -1.47
N ILE A 156 11.89 -17.52 -1.31
CA ILE A 156 11.05 -18.39 -2.13
C ILE A 156 10.70 -17.68 -3.45
N PRO A 157 10.81 -18.37 -4.61
CA PRO A 157 10.41 -17.81 -5.91
C PRO A 157 8.99 -17.26 -5.89
N VAL A 158 8.79 -16.08 -6.47
CA VAL A 158 7.49 -15.42 -6.44
C VAL A 158 6.48 -16.23 -7.29
N PHE A 159 5.45 -16.80 -6.66
CA PHE A 159 4.56 -17.78 -7.30
C PHE A 159 3.23 -17.15 -7.70
N ALA A 160 3.01 -17.01 -9.01
CA ALA A 160 1.75 -16.50 -9.54
C ALA A 160 0.63 -17.54 -9.35
N TRP A 161 -0.45 -17.17 -8.66
CA TRP A 161 -1.51 -18.14 -8.32
C TRP A 161 -2.41 -18.53 -9.50
N LYS A 162 -2.57 -17.65 -10.49
CA LYS A 162 -3.45 -17.92 -11.64
C LYS A 162 -3.00 -19.16 -12.45
N PRO A 163 -1.71 -19.29 -12.85
CA PRO A 163 -1.22 -20.53 -13.46
C PRO A 163 -1.39 -21.76 -12.56
N MET A 164 -1.22 -21.63 -11.24
CA MET A 164 -1.38 -22.76 -10.33
C MET A 164 -2.82 -23.26 -10.25
N LEU A 165 -3.82 -22.36 -10.20
CA LEU A 165 -5.23 -22.76 -10.25
C LEU A 165 -5.56 -23.48 -11.55
N PHE A 166 -5.02 -23.02 -12.68
CA PHE A 166 -5.22 -23.70 -13.95
C PHE A 166 -4.68 -25.14 -13.88
N MET A 167 -3.42 -25.33 -13.46
CA MET A 167 -2.82 -26.65 -13.31
C MET A 167 -3.60 -27.56 -12.36
N ILE A 168 -3.98 -27.06 -11.17
CA ILE A 168 -4.77 -27.81 -10.19
C ILE A 168 -6.13 -28.22 -10.79
N SER A 169 -6.79 -27.31 -11.51
CA SER A 169 -8.08 -27.59 -12.13
C SER A 169 -7.97 -28.63 -13.25
N THR A 170 -6.94 -28.55 -14.10
CA THR A 170 -6.71 -29.51 -15.17
C THR A 170 -6.45 -30.90 -14.62
N VAL A 171 -5.55 -31.02 -13.63
CA VAL A 171 -5.25 -32.30 -12.99
C VAL A 171 -6.49 -32.85 -12.29
N GLY A 172 -7.22 -32.03 -11.53
CA GLY A 172 -8.45 -32.44 -10.87
C GLY A 172 -9.52 -32.96 -11.83
N LEU A 173 -9.72 -32.27 -12.97
CA LEU A 173 -10.65 -32.70 -14.02
C LEU A 173 -10.19 -34.01 -14.69
N MET A 174 -8.89 -34.20 -14.94
CA MET A 174 -8.37 -35.44 -15.50
C MET A 174 -8.59 -36.64 -14.57
N TYR A 175 -8.35 -36.48 -13.27
CA TYR A 175 -8.59 -37.54 -12.29
C TYR A 175 -10.09 -37.80 -12.09
N LEU A 176 -10.91 -36.75 -12.07
CA LEU A 176 -12.38 -36.89 -12.00
C LEU A 176 -12.92 -37.64 -13.22
N TRP A 177 -12.45 -37.29 -14.43
CA TRP A 177 -12.81 -37.99 -15.66
C TRP A 177 -12.42 -39.47 -15.59
N LYS A 178 -11.17 -39.77 -15.18
CA LYS A 178 -10.71 -41.14 -15.01
C LYS A 178 -11.61 -41.91 -14.05
N TYR A 179 -11.97 -41.30 -12.91
CA TYR A 179 -12.84 -41.93 -11.92
C TYR A 179 -14.23 -42.25 -12.50
N ILE A 180 -14.88 -41.29 -13.16
CA ILE A 180 -16.20 -41.48 -13.78
C ILE A 180 -16.17 -42.57 -14.86
N HIS A 181 -15.08 -42.70 -15.62
CA HIS A 181 -14.96 -43.75 -16.63
C HIS A 181 -14.56 -45.12 -16.05
N THR A 182 -14.04 -45.17 -14.82
CA THR A 182 -13.66 -46.42 -14.16
C THR A 182 -14.82 -47.04 -13.38
N VAL A 183 -15.79 -46.23 -12.93
CA VAL A 183 -17.06 -46.64 -12.29
C VAL A 183 -18.10 -46.95 -13.36
#